data_AF-A0A958E4N5-F1
#
_entry.id   AF-A0A958E4N5-F1
#
_cell.length_a   1.000
_cell.length_b   1.000
_cell.length_c   1.000
_cell.angle_alpha   90.00
_cell.angle_beta   90.00
_cell.angle_gamma   90.00
#
_symmetry.space_group_name_H-M   'P 1'
#
loop_
_entity.id
_entity.type
_entity.pdbx_description
1 polymer ?
#
loop_
_entity_poly.entity_id
_entity_poly.type
_entity_poly.pdbx_seq_one_letter_code
_entity_poly.pdbx_strand_id
1 'polypeptide(L)'
;QTVSTGTPFIIAPVKSLDAVKMAQLNRSFYFDYIKKSKAKSILFFAPETYHESNQLNARMFADFYGVPEDPATGSANGCLAGWLVKYRFFDSEIIDVRVEQGCEIHRPSLLYLKADMAPAGINVHVGGKVVPIAEGVLV
;
A
#
# COMPACT_ATOMS: atom_id res chain seq x y z
N GLN A 1 -10.20 2.26 -6.25
CA GLN A 1 -9.87 2.64 -7.66
C GLN A 1 -8.66 1.85 -8.11
N THR A 2 -8.54 1.47 -9.38
CA THR A 2 -7.29 0.92 -9.94
C THR A 2 -6.28 2.02 -10.23
N VAL A 3 -5.08 1.93 -9.65
CA VAL A 3 -3.96 2.87 -9.82
C VAL A 3 -2.72 2.07 -10.22
N SER A 4 -1.82 2.66 -11.02
CA SER A 4 -0.55 2.03 -11.40
C SER A 4 0.58 3.05 -11.42
N THR A 5 1.70 2.69 -10.81
CA THR A 5 3.03 3.31 -10.99
C THR A 5 4.01 2.31 -11.63
N GLY A 6 3.48 1.30 -12.34
CA GLY A 6 4.21 0.20 -12.95
C GLY A 6 3.40 -1.09 -12.87
N THR A 7 3.05 -1.51 -11.65
CA THR A 7 2.11 -2.62 -11.39
C THR A 7 0.77 -2.08 -10.91
N PRO A 8 -0.37 -2.53 -11.46
CA PRO A 8 -1.68 -2.02 -11.08
C PRO A 8 -2.20 -2.62 -9.77
N PHE A 9 -2.66 -1.75 -8.87
CA PHE A 9 -3.29 -2.10 -7.59
C PHE A 9 -4.68 -1.46 -7.45
N ILE A 10 -5.57 -2.14 -6.74
CA ILE A 10 -6.85 -1.55 -6.30
C ILE A 10 -6.55 -0.83 -4.97
N ILE A 11 -6.64 0.50 -4.97
CA ILE A 11 -6.54 1.32 -3.77
C ILE A 11 -7.93 1.46 -3.14
N ALA A 12 -8.07 1.05 -1.88
CA ALA A 12 -9.32 0.96 -1.14
C ALA A 12 -9.22 1.69 0.22
N PRO A 13 -9.55 2.99 0.30
CA PRO A 13 -9.60 3.69 1.58
C PRO A 13 -10.71 3.12 2.47
N VAL A 14 -10.41 2.94 3.76
CA VAL A 14 -11.38 2.62 4.81
C VAL A 14 -11.30 3.64 5.94
N LYS A 15 -12.31 3.65 6.83
CA LYS A 15 -12.51 4.76 7.77
C LYS A 15 -11.57 4.74 8.98
N SER A 16 -11.15 3.56 9.43
CA SER A 16 -10.47 3.40 10.71
C SER A 16 -9.44 2.27 10.67
N LEU A 17 -8.53 2.29 11.64
CA LEU A 17 -7.55 1.24 11.85
C LEU A 17 -8.25 -0.09 12.14
N ASP A 18 -9.34 -0.07 12.89
CA ASP A 18 -10.14 -1.26 13.16
C ASP A 18 -10.75 -1.86 11.90
N ALA A 19 -11.13 -1.04 10.91
CA ALA A 19 -11.58 -1.56 9.62
C ALA A 19 -10.44 -2.23 8.84
N VAL A 20 -9.20 -1.72 8.93
CA VAL A 20 -8.02 -2.36 8.33
C VAL A 20 -7.71 -3.69 9.02
N LYS A 21 -7.70 -3.72 10.35
CA LYS A 21 -7.49 -4.95 11.16
C LYS A 21 -8.48 -6.05 10.80
N MET A 22 -9.76 -5.68 10.64
CA MET A 22 -10.83 -6.62 10.33
C MET A 22 -10.94 -6.97 8.84
N ALA A 23 -10.15 -6.33 7.97
CA ALA A 23 -10.22 -6.56 6.53
C ALA A 23 -9.91 -8.03 6.21
N GLN A 24 -10.79 -8.64 5.44
CA GLN A 24 -10.62 -9.99 4.89
C GLN A 24 -11.17 -10.00 3.47
N LEU A 25 -10.49 -10.72 2.57
CA LEU A 25 -11.01 -10.92 1.22
C LEU A 25 -12.10 -11.97 1.23
N ASN A 26 -13.29 -11.60 0.74
CA ASN A 26 -14.22 -12.61 0.26
C ASN A 26 -13.68 -13.15 -1.08
N ARG A 27 -13.03 -14.31 -1.01
CA ARG A 27 -12.28 -14.90 -2.14
C ARG A 27 -13.15 -15.07 -3.39
N SER A 28 -14.38 -15.55 -3.27
CA SER A 28 -15.24 -15.76 -4.44
C SER A 28 -15.52 -14.43 -5.16
N PHE A 29 -15.97 -13.41 -4.42
CA PHE A 29 -16.25 -12.10 -4.99
C PHE A 29 -14.97 -11.42 -5.53
N TYR A 30 -13.87 -11.56 -4.81
CA TYR A 30 -12.57 -11.05 -5.24
C TYR A 30 -12.14 -11.66 -6.58
N PHE A 31 -12.14 -12.99 -6.71
CA PHE A 31 -11.73 -13.66 -7.94
C PHE A 31 -12.66 -13.32 -9.11
N ASP A 32 -13.97 -13.19 -8.86
CA ASP A 32 -14.90 -12.74 -9.89
C ASP A 32 -14.67 -11.28 -10.31
N TYR A 33 -14.40 -10.39 -9.35
CA TYR A 33 -14.11 -8.98 -9.61
C TYR A 33 -12.84 -8.80 -10.45
N ILE A 34 -11.74 -9.46 -10.06
CA ILE A 34 -10.45 -9.27 -10.72
C ILE A 34 -10.38 -9.86 -12.13
N LYS A 35 -11.31 -10.75 -12.54
CA LYS A 35 -11.37 -11.25 -13.93
C LYS A 35 -11.42 -10.11 -14.95
N LYS A 36 -12.14 -9.03 -14.62
CA LYS A 36 -12.33 -7.86 -15.49
C LYS A 36 -11.43 -6.68 -15.13
N SER A 37 -10.66 -6.77 -14.04
CA SER A 37 -9.75 -5.71 -13.58
C SER A 37 -8.33 -5.92 -14.10
N LYS A 38 -7.64 -4.83 -14.43
CA LYS A 38 -6.19 -4.84 -14.67
C LYS A 38 -5.41 -5.12 -13.37
N ALA A 39 -5.87 -4.58 -12.25
CA ALA A 39 -5.28 -4.81 -10.95
C ALA A 39 -5.77 -6.12 -10.36
N LYS A 40 -4.82 -6.90 -9.82
CA LYS A 40 -5.10 -8.19 -9.18
C LYS A 40 -4.97 -8.12 -7.66
N SER A 41 -4.19 -7.19 -7.12
CA SER A 41 -4.02 -7.02 -5.68
C SER A 41 -4.80 -5.81 -5.16
N ILE A 42 -5.18 -5.86 -3.88
CA ILE A 42 -5.91 -4.79 -3.19
C ILE A 42 -5.07 -4.28 -2.04
N LEU A 43 -4.91 -2.95 -1.95
CA LEU A 43 -4.34 -2.26 -0.81
C LEU A 43 -5.46 -1.52 -0.06
N PHE A 44 -5.77 -1.99 1.14
CA PHE A 44 -6.63 -1.25 2.08
C PHE A 44 -5.77 -0.32 2.91
N PHE A 45 -6.28 0.87 3.22
CA PHE A 45 -5.59 1.80 4.12
C PHE A 45 -6.54 2.69 4.92
N ALA A 46 -6.08 3.18 6.05
CA ALA A 46 -6.76 4.16 6.90
C ALA A 46 -5.79 5.24 7.44
N PRO A 47 -6.30 6.43 7.81
CA PRO A 47 -5.50 7.49 8.44
C PRO A 47 -5.22 7.27 9.93
N GLU A 48 -5.85 6.29 10.56
CA GLU A 48 -5.53 5.88 11.94
C GLU A 48 -4.38 4.85 11.94
N THR A 49 -3.47 4.98 12.90
CA THR A 49 -2.23 4.21 13.00
C THR A 49 -2.02 3.63 14.39
N TYR A 50 -1.12 2.65 14.51
CA TYR A 50 -0.67 2.14 15.81
C TYR A 50 0.29 3.13 16.49
N HIS A 51 1.09 3.86 15.72
CA HIS A 51 1.99 4.88 16.22
C HIS A 51 1.57 6.26 15.70
N GLU A 52 1.26 7.19 16.62
CA GLU A 52 0.78 8.54 16.33
C GLU A 52 1.75 9.38 15.47
N SER A 53 3.03 9.00 15.42
CA SER A 53 4.02 9.66 14.56
C SER A 53 3.93 9.29 13.08
N ASN A 54 3.13 8.27 12.74
CA ASN A 54 2.86 7.80 11.38
C ASN A 54 1.49 8.33 10.92
N GLN A 55 1.22 8.28 9.60
CA GLN A 55 0.06 8.94 9.02
C GLN A 55 -0.97 7.96 8.46
N LEU A 56 -0.54 6.74 8.09
CA LEU A 56 -1.41 5.75 7.48
C LEU A 56 -1.07 4.35 7.98
N ASN A 57 -2.09 3.50 8.07
CA ASN A 57 -1.93 2.06 8.22
C ASN A 57 -2.53 1.35 7.00
N ALA A 58 -1.86 0.30 6.51
CA ALA A 58 -2.27 -0.40 5.31
C ALA A 58 -2.09 -1.92 5.40
N ARG A 59 -2.89 -2.63 4.62
CA ARG A 59 -2.76 -4.08 4.35
C ARG A 59 -2.88 -4.37 2.87
N MET A 60 -2.03 -5.25 2.36
CA MET A 60 -1.96 -5.60 0.93
C MET A 60 -2.27 -7.08 0.74
N PHE A 61 -3.39 -7.37 0.08
CA PHE A 61 -3.80 -8.73 -0.26
C PHE A 61 -3.50 -9.05 -1.72
N ALA A 62 -2.88 -10.21 -1.95
CA ALA A 62 -2.38 -10.63 -3.26
C ALA A 62 -2.74 -12.09 -3.59
N ASP A 63 -3.88 -12.59 -3.10
CA ASP A 63 -4.35 -13.97 -3.28
C ASP A 63 -4.20 -14.52 -4.71
N PHE A 64 -4.42 -13.67 -5.74
CA PHE A 64 -4.22 -14.05 -7.15
C PHE A 64 -2.82 -14.56 -7.46
N TYR A 65 -1.79 -14.03 -6.80
CA TYR A 65 -0.40 -14.43 -6.96
C TYR A 65 0.03 -15.54 -5.99
N GLY A 66 -0.92 -16.15 -5.26
CA GLY A 66 -0.62 -17.17 -4.26
C GLY A 66 -0.03 -16.63 -2.96
N VAL A 67 -0.02 -15.30 -2.77
CA VAL A 67 0.44 -14.63 -1.55
C VAL A 67 -0.79 -14.06 -0.83
N PRO A 68 -1.24 -14.65 0.29
CA PRO A 68 -2.43 -14.15 0.98
C PRO A 68 -2.29 -12.67 1.39
N GLU A 69 -1.17 -12.33 2.02
CA GLU A 69 -0.85 -10.97 2.44
C GLU A 69 0.66 -10.74 2.39
N ASP A 70 1.06 -9.56 1.92
CA ASP A 70 2.46 -9.14 1.82
C ASP A 70 2.77 -8.08 2.88
N PRO A 71 3.83 -8.25 3.70
CA PRO A 71 4.11 -7.36 4.83
C PRO A 71 4.60 -5.96 4.46
N ALA A 72 5.23 -5.79 3.29
CA ALA A 72 5.80 -4.51 2.89
C ALA A 72 5.83 -4.37 1.36
N THR A 73 4.86 -3.67 0.80
CA THR A 73 4.65 -3.69 -0.67
C THR A 73 4.96 -2.32 -1.28
N GLY A 74 6.21 -2.11 -1.68
CA GLY A 74 6.65 -0.83 -2.25
C GLY A 74 5.84 -0.40 -3.48
N SER A 75 5.51 -1.34 -4.37
CA SER A 75 4.72 -1.06 -5.58
C SER A 75 3.26 -0.66 -5.29
N ALA A 76 2.62 -1.27 -4.29
CA ALA A 76 1.30 -0.88 -3.84
C ALA A 76 1.32 0.50 -3.16
N ASN A 77 2.31 0.75 -2.33
CA ASN A 77 2.48 2.03 -1.65
C ASN A 77 2.87 3.16 -2.62
N GLY A 78 3.56 2.86 -3.73
CA GLY A 78 3.75 3.82 -4.82
C GLY A 78 2.42 4.23 -5.46
N CYS A 79 1.53 3.26 -5.71
CA CYS A 79 0.18 3.54 -6.17
C CYS A 79 -0.64 4.33 -5.14
N LEU A 80 -0.48 4.04 -3.85
CA LEU A 80 -1.11 4.79 -2.76
C LEU A 80 -0.63 6.25 -2.76
N ALA A 81 0.68 6.50 -2.85
CA ALA A 81 1.25 7.84 -2.89
C ALA A 81 0.66 8.67 -4.04
N GLY A 82 0.59 8.10 -5.23
CA GLY A 82 -0.04 8.74 -6.39
C GLY A 82 -1.53 9.01 -6.19
N TRP A 83 -2.24 8.10 -5.53
CA TRP A 83 -3.65 8.28 -5.19
C TRP A 83 -3.85 9.42 -4.18
N LEU A 84 -3.07 9.45 -3.09
CA LEU A 84 -3.17 10.44 -2.02
C LEU A 84 -2.99 11.86 -2.55
N VAL A 85 -1.97 12.09 -3.38
CA VAL A 85 -1.71 13.40 -3.99
C VAL A 85 -2.81 13.79 -4.99
N LYS A 86 -3.20 12.87 -5.88
CA LYS A 86 -4.24 13.12 -6.89
C LYS A 86 -5.56 13.57 -6.26
N TYR A 87 -5.92 12.98 -5.13
CA TYR A 87 -7.15 13.28 -4.41
C TYR A 87 -6.98 14.31 -3.30
N ARG A 88 -5.78 14.90 -3.15
CA ARG A 88 -5.44 15.84 -2.08
C ARG A 88 -5.92 15.34 -0.72
N PHE A 89 -5.62 14.07 -0.41
CA PHE A 89 -6.14 13.40 0.79
C PHE A 89 -5.77 14.12 2.09
N PHE A 90 -4.62 14.80 2.11
CA PHE A 90 -4.14 15.63 3.22
C PHE A 90 -4.27 17.13 2.92
N ASP A 91 -5.22 17.53 2.07
CA ASP A 91 -5.41 18.92 1.61
C ASP A 91 -4.15 19.57 1.03
N SER A 92 -3.25 18.75 0.45
CA SER A 92 -1.96 19.17 -0.09
C SER A 92 -1.67 18.48 -1.42
N GLU A 93 -0.93 19.18 -2.30
CA GLU A 93 -0.40 18.64 -3.55
C GLU A 93 0.97 17.96 -3.38
N ILE A 94 1.54 18.03 -2.18
CA ILE A 94 2.81 17.40 -1.79
C ILE A 94 2.56 16.59 -0.52
N ILE A 95 3.07 15.37 -0.49
CA ILE A 95 3.04 14.52 0.70
C ILE A 95 4.45 14.05 1.09
N ASP A 96 4.67 13.93 2.39
CA ASP A 96 5.80 13.24 3.01
C ASP A 96 5.23 12.48 4.22
N VAL A 97 4.88 11.21 4.00
CA VAL A 97 4.08 10.43 4.95
C VAL A 97 4.68 9.06 5.21
N ARG A 98 4.39 8.52 6.39
CA ARG A 98 4.82 7.19 6.82
C ARG A 98 3.63 6.25 6.88
N VAL A 99 3.81 5.06 6.30
CA VAL A 99 2.78 4.03 6.21
C VAL A 99 3.22 2.77 6.94
N GLU A 100 2.44 2.37 7.94
CA GLU A 100 2.57 1.10 8.62
C GLU A 100 1.96 -0.02 7.77
N GLN A 101 2.68 -1.12 7.58
CA GLN A 101 2.18 -2.30 6.89
C GLN A 101 2.67 -3.59 7.56
N GLY A 102 1.90 -4.66 7.45
CA GLY A 102 2.29 -6.00 7.92
C GLY A 102 2.13 -6.21 9.42
N CYS A 103 1.51 -5.27 10.13
CA CYS A 103 1.23 -5.36 11.56
C CYS A 103 0.39 -6.61 11.90
N GLU A 104 -0.68 -6.85 11.15
CA GLU A 104 -1.66 -7.93 11.41
C GLU A 104 -1.09 -9.33 11.14
N ILE A 105 0.02 -9.43 10.41
CA ILE A 105 0.73 -10.69 10.14
C ILE A 105 2.08 -10.78 10.87
N HIS A 106 2.26 -9.98 11.93
CA HIS A 106 3.45 -9.98 12.80
C HIS A 106 4.77 -9.70 12.05
N ARG A 107 4.71 -8.90 10.98
CA ARG A 107 5.88 -8.48 10.20
C ARG A 107 5.84 -6.97 9.97
N PRO A 108 5.84 -6.17 11.06
CA PRO A 108 5.66 -4.72 10.97
C PRO A 108 6.77 -4.10 10.14
N SER A 109 6.37 -3.31 9.16
CA SER A 109 7.24 -2.58 8.25
C SER A 109 6.77 -1.14 8.14
N LEU A 110 7.73 -0.23 7.97
CA LEU A 110 7.44 1.20 7.82
C LEU A 110 7.94 1.68 6.46
N LEU A 111 7.00 2.15 5.64
CA LEU A 111 7.28 2.71 4.33
C LEU A 111 7.23 4.24 4.38
N TYR A 112 8.15 4.89 3.68
CA TYR A 112 8.20 6.34 3.54
C TYR A 112 7.74 6.71 2.13
N LEU A 113 6.70 7.54 2.04
CA LEU A 113 6.13 7.97 0.77
C LEU A 113 6.32 9.46 0.62
N LYS A 114 6.95 9.84 -0.49
CA LYS A 114 6.99 11.22 -0.97
C LYS A 114 6.37 11.27 -2.35
N ALA A 115 5.47 12.23 -2.56
CA ALA A 115 4.90 12.45 -3.88
C ALA A 115 4.45 13.90 -4.04
N ASP A 116 4.47 14.39 -5.28
CA ASP A 116 4.07 15.75 -5.63
C ASP A 116 3.41 15.80 -7.02
N MET A 117 2.48 16.75 -7.20
CA MET A 117 1.97 17.13 -8.52
C MET A 117 3.05 17.89 -9.29
N ALA A 118 3.40 17.39 -10.48
CA ALA A 118 4.38 17.99 -11.38
C ALA A 118 3.78 18.24 -12.77
N PRO A 119 4.40 19.09 -13.62
CA PRO A 119 3.87 19.37 -14.96
C PRO A 119 3.69 18.13 -15.85
N ALA A 120 4.53 17.10 -15.66
CA ALA A 120 4.51 15.86 -16.44
C ALA A 120 3.66 14.74 -15.82
N GLY A 121 3.02 14.98 -14.67
CA GLY A 121 2.25 13.96 -13.94
C GLY A 121 2.49 14.01 -12.44
N ILE A 122 2.53 12.85 -11.79
CA ILE A 122 2.78 12.76 -10.34
C ILE A 122 4.15 12.13 -10.14
N ASN A 123 5.04 12.83 -9.42
CA ASN A 123 6.29 12.25 -8.96
C ASN A 123 6.00 11.36 -7.74
N VAL A 124 6.59 10.17 -7.70
CA VAL A 124 6.40 9.21 -6.61
C VAL A 124 7.75 8.64 -6.20
N HIS A 125 8.05 8.73 -4.91
CA HIS A 125 9.21 8.13 -4.27
C HIS A 125 8.75 7.26 -3.11
N VAL A 126 9.23 6.02 -3.08
CA VAL A 126 8.98 5.07 -2.02
C VAL A 126 10.32 4.68 -1.40
N GLY A 127 10.43 4.81 -0.10
CA GLY A 127 11.62 4.46 0.67
C GLY A 127 11.28 3.63 1.90
N GLY A 128 12.32 3.14 2.55
CA GLY A 128 12.24 2.38 3.78
C GLY A 128 13.64 2.09 4.32
N LYS A 129 13.73 1.68 5.57
CA LYS A 129 14.99 1.19 6.14
C LYS A 129 15.10 -0.32 5.94
N VAL A 130 16.29 -0.80 5.62
CA VAL A 130 16.60 -2.22 5.48
C VAL A 130 17.66 -2.62 6.50
N VAL A 131 17.61 -3.87 6.95
CA VAL A 131 18.59 -4.46 7.86
C VAL A 131 19.11 -5.76 7.23
N PRO A 132 20.42 -5.93 7.05
CA PRO A 132 20.98 -7.18 6.54
C PRO A 132 20.74 -8.29 7.56
N ILE A 133 20.19 -9.43 7.11
CA ILE A 133 19.87 -10.58 7.96
C ILE A 133 20.83 -11.75 7.71
N ALA A 134 21.19 -12.00 6.46
CA ALA A 134 22.09 -13.08 6.06
C ALA A 134 22.84 -12.71 4.77
N GLU A 135 24.02 -13.30 4.59
CA GLU A 135 24.86 -13.15 3.41
C GLU A 135 25.35 -14.55 2.98
N GLY A 136 25.57 -14.74 1.69
CA GLY A 136 26.08 -15.98 1.12
C GLY A 136 26.47 -15.82 -0.35
N VAL A 137 26.93 -16.91 -0.97
CA VAL A 137 27.36 -16.94 -2.37
C VAL A 137 26.56 -18.02 -3.11
N LEU A 138 26.05 -17.70 -4.31
CA LEU A 138 25.42 -18.67 -5.21
C LEU A 138 26.49 -19.22 -6.16
N VAL A 139 26.65 -20.55 -6.19
CA VAL A 139 27.57 -21.30 -7.09
C VAL A 139 26.82 -22.05 -8.16
#